data_AF-A0A2E0XTF3-F1
#
_entry.id   AF-A0A2E0XTF3-F1
#
_cell.length_a   1.000
_cell.length_b   1.000
_cell.length_c   1.000
_cell.angle_alpha   90.00
_cell.angle_beta   90.00
_cell.angle_gamma   90.00
#
_symmetry.space_group_name_H-M   'P 1'
#
loop_
_entity.id
_entity.type
_entity.pdbx_description
1 polymer ?
#
loop_
_entity_poly.entity_id
_entity_poly.type
_entity_poly.pdbx_seq_one_letter_code
_entity_poly.pdbx_strand_id
1 'polypeptide(L)'
;NGTNDDTSDDTIDREEKVFKINLNGNQINILDNEPYSSEIMDAISTNSDDLKRVYLKGGEGIMIELDLFKDSSGNDILGEIKSKGWLINEANLTMYIDKETIDINGGIIEPSRLYLYDIESKAPVVDYFIDQSQGQKPTDQKAVHGGMIEINEDKNGIKYKIRISEHVKNIIRNDSLNKKLGLVVTSDITNAINTELRNSNELDFIPISTVINPLGTVLYGPKTEPNNNDKRFRLELFYTEINN
;
A
#
# COMPACT_ATOMS: atom_id res chain seq x y z
N ASN A 1 -60.41 -37.32 36.98
CA ASN A 1 -60.86 -37.00 35.61
C ASN A 1 -61.39 -35.58 35.65
N GLY A 2 -60.68 -34.54 35.24
CA GLY A 2 -59.67 -34.45 34.20
C GLY A 2 -60.06 -33.22 33.40
N THR A 3 -59.76 -32.02 33.94
CA THR A 3 -59.71 -30.83 33.10
C THR A 3 -58.51 -31.04 32.21
N ASN A 4 -58.78 -31.46 30.97
CA ASN A 4 -57.76 -31.59 29.96
C ASN A 4 -57.10 -30.23 29.80
N ASP A 5 -55.78 -30.31 29.75
CA ASP A 5 -54.82 -29.31 29.36
C ASP A 5 -55.23 -28.75 27.98
N ASP A 6 -56.15 -27.78 27.96
CA ASP A 6 -56.62 -27.13 26.74
C ASP A 6 -55.74 -25.90 26.49
N THR A 7 -54.73 -26.09 25.65
CA THR A 7 -53.76 -25.05 25.25
C THR A 7 -54.21 -24.35 23.97
N SER A 8 -55.49 -24.40 23.59
CA SER A 8 -55.96 -23.88 22.31
C SER A 8 -56.05 -22.34 22.25
N ASP A 9 -56.00 -21.67 23.40
CA ASP A 9 -55.90 -20.22 23.54
C ASP A 9 -54.48 -19.73 23.87
N ASP A 10 -53.51 -20.64 24.05
CA ASP A 10 -52.12 -20.30 24.29
C ASP A 10 -51.46 -19.79 22.99
N THR A 11 -51.34 -18.48 22.87
CA THR A 11 -50.53 -17.85 21.83
C THR A 11 -49.11 -17.62 22.33
N ILE A 12 -48.10 -18.13 21.62
CA ILE A 12 -46.69 -17.83 21.91
C ILE A 12 -46.39 -16.42 21.41
N ASP A 13 -46.57 -15.42 22.27
CA ASP A 13 -46.11 -14.06 22.02
C ASP A 13 -44.58 -14.00 22.17
N ARG A 14 -43.87 -13.87 21.05
CA ARG A 14 -42.43 -13.62 21.05
C ARG A 14 -42.19 -12.12 21.17
N GLU A 15 -41.89 -11.66 22.38
CA GLU A 15 -41.36 -10.31 22.57
C GLU A 15 -39.91 -10.22 22.08
N GLU A 16 -39.67 -9.33 21.14
CA GLU A 16 -38.32 -9.01 20.69
C GLU A 16 -37.67 -8.06 21.71
N LYS A 17 -36.60 -8.51 22.38
CA LYS A 17 -35.84 -7.69 23.33
C LYS A 17 -34.49 -7.33 22.73
N VAL A 18 -34.25 -6.03 22.57
CA VAL A 18 -32.96 -5.49 22.12
C VAL A 18 -32.10 -5.23 23.35
N PHE A 19 -31.01 -5.97 23.50
CA PHE A 19 -29.98 -5.67 24.50
C PHE A 19 -28.88 -4.82 23.85
N LYS A 20 -28.81 -3.54 24.22
CA LYS A 20 -27.75 -2.65 23.73
C LYS A 20 -26.50 -2.81 24.60
N ILE A 21 -25.49 -3.47 24.06
CA ILE A 21 -24.16 -3.53 24.68
C ILE A 21 -23.47 -2.18 24.43
N ASN A 22 -23.35 -1.35 25.47
CA ASN A 22 -22.55 -0.14 25.41
C ASN A 22 -21.08 -0.51 25.72
N LEU A 23 -20.24 -0.63 24.69
CA LEU A 23 -18.80 -0.87 24.84
C LEU A 23 -18.06 0.43 25.22
N ASN A 24 -18.43 1.00 26.37
CA ASN A 24 -17.78 2.17 26.94
C ASN A 24 -16.59 1.73 27.80
N GLY A 25 -15.37 2.19 27.49
CA GLY A 25 -14.15 1.83 28.20
C GLY A 25 -12.93 1.75 27.27
N ASN A 26 -11.81 1.20 27.78
CA ASN A 26 -10.62 0.98 26.98
C ASN A 26 -10.86 -0.16 25.98
N GLN A 27 -10.74 0.13 24.69
CA GLN A 27 -10.73 -0.87 23.64
C GLN A 27 -9.28 -1.29 23.41
N ILE A 28 -8.99 -2.58 23.64
CA ILE A 28 -7.65 -3.15 23.44
C ILE A 28 -7.77 -4.19 22.34
N ASN A 29 -6.97 -4.03 21.28
CA ASN A 29 -6.77 -5.06 20.28
C ASN A 29 -5.50 -5.85 20.65
N ILE A 30 -5.66 -7.14 20.89
CA ILE A 30 -4.52 -8.05 21.07
C ILE A 30 -4.14 -8.56 19.68
N LEU A 31 -2.89 -8.31 19.29
CA LEU A 31 -2.31 -8.79 18.05
C LEU A 31 -1.31 -9.87 18.41
N ASP A 32 -1.44 -11.04 17.80
CA ASP A 32 -0.49 -12.14 17.90
C ASP A 32 0.14 -12.35 16.53
N ASN A 33 1.45 -12.19 16.44
CA ASN A 33 2.19 -12.25 15.19
C ASN A 33 3.13 -13.46 15.22
N GLU A 34 2.89 -14.38 14.29
CA GLU A 34 3.84 -15.44 14.00
C GLU A 34 5.11 -14.86 13.36
N PRO A 35 6.29 -15.46 13.60
CA PRO A 35 7.51 -15.10 12.91
C PRO A 35 7.37 -15.21 11.39
N TYR A 36 8.02 -14.31 10.65
CA TYR A 36 8.06 -14.41 9.19
C TYR A 36 8.80 -15.66 8.73
N SER A 37 8.36 -16.21 7.60
CA SER A 37 9.07 -17.33 6.95
C SER A 37 10.46 -16.91 6.50
N SER A 38 11.35 -17.88 6.30
CA SER A 38 12.71 -17.61 5.81
C SER A 38 12.71 -16.87 4.46
N GLU A 39 11.79 -17.20 3.56
CA GLU A 39 11.67 -16.52 2.26
C GLU A 39 11.38 -15.02 2.41
N ILE A 40 10.50 -14.65 3.35
CA ILE A 40 10.19 -13.25 3.62
C ILE A 40 11.39 -12.55 4.27
N MET A 41 12.04 -13.20 5.23
CA MET A 41 13.22 -12.64 5.90
C MET A 41 14.38 -12.40 4.93
N ASP A 42 14.61 -13.35 4.02
CA ASP A 42 15.62 -13.22 2.97
C ASP A 42 15.30 -12.05 2.05
N ALA A 43 14.03 -11.90 1.64
CA ALA A 43 13.58 -10.79 0.81
C ALA A 43 13.73 -9.42 1.53
N ILE A 44 13.45 -9.34 2.83
CA ILE A 44 13.63 -8.10 3.61
C ILE A 44 15.11 -7.73 3.72
N SER A 45 15.99 -8.71 3.93
CA SER A 45 17.43 -8.47 4.09
C SER A 45 18.16 -8.14 2.78
N THR A 46 17.51 -8.39 1.64
CA THR A 46 18.09 -8.20 0.31
C THR A 46 17.86 -6.78 -0.18
N ASN A 47 18.90 -5.94 -0.11
CA ASN A 47 18.92 -4.60 -0.70
C ASN A 47 19.36 -4.66 -2.18
N SER A 48 18.55 -5.26 -3.05
CA SER A 48 18.90 -5.37 -4.48
C SER A 48 17.71 -5.22 -5.42
N ASP A 49 17.98 -4.78 -6.64
CA ASP A 49 17.00 -4.78 -7.74
C ASP A 49 16.71 -6.21 -8.24
N ASP A 50 17.34 -7.23 -7.66
CA ASP A 50 17.16 -8.63 -8.01
C ASP A 50 15.99 -9.29 -7.24
N LEU A 51 15.25 -8.51 -6.46
CA LEU A 51 14.06 -8.97 -5.76
C LEU A 51 12.99 -9.45 -6.75
N LYS A 52 12.63 -10.73 -6.61
CA LYS A 52 11.54 -11.37 -7.38
C LYS A 52 10.16 -11.00 -6.85
N ARG A 53 10.07 -10.84 -5.52
CA ARG A 53 8.85 -10.53 -4.78
C ARG A 53 9.17 -9.48 -3.74
N VAL A 54 8.17 -8.67 -3.43
CA VAL A 54 8.25 -7.66 -2.40
C VAL A 54 7.02 -7.79 -1.50
N TYR A 55 7.23 -7.70 -0.20
CA TYR A 55 6.21 -7.91 0.81
C TYR A 55 5.87 -6.58 1.48
N LEU A 56 4.58 -6.33 1.68
CA LEU A 56 4.09 -5.19 2.46
C LEU A 56 3.14 -5.69 3.53
N LYS A 57 3.27 -5.16 4.74
CA LYS A 57 2.36 -5.44 5.87
C LYS A 57 2.31 -4.23 6.79
N GLY A 58 1.13 -3.81 7.22
CA GLY A 58 1.01 -2.78 8.26
C GLY A 58 1.21 -3.34 9.67
N GLY A 59 0.89 -2.57 10.70
CA GLY A 59 1.26 -2.87 12.09
C GLY A 59 2.77 -2.73 12.33
N GLU A 60 3.37 -3.67 13.05
CA GLU A 60 4.84 -3.84 13.16
C GLU A 60 5.46 -4.46 11.89
N GLY A 61 4.75 -4.35 10.77
CA GLY A 61 4.98 -5.12 9.57
C GLY A 61 6.18 -4.67 8.73
N ILE A 62 6.03 -4.85 7.41
CA ILE A 62 7.08 -4.65 6.42
C ILE A 62 6.71 -3.44 5.58
N MET A 63 7.66 -2.54 5.39
CA MET A 63 7.56 -1.46 4.41
C MET A 63 8.66 -1.58 3.36
N ILE A 64 8.49 -0.87 2.26
CA ILE A 64 9.49 -0.82 1.20
C ILE A 64 10.14 0.55 1.19
N GLU A 65 11.47 0.56 1.15
CA GLU A 65 12.25 1.74 0.80
C GLU A 65 12.56 1.72 -0.70
N LEU A 66 12.32 2.85 -1.38
CA LEU A 66 12.46 3.00 -2.82
C LEU A 66 13.44 4.12 -3.15
N ASP A 67 14.35 3.85 -4.08
CA ASP A 67 15.12 4.85 -4.82
C ASP A 67 14.67 4.80 -6.29
N LEU A 68 14.23 5.93 -6.85
CA LEU A 68 13.57 5.95 -8.16
C LEU A 68 14.54 5.89 -9.34
N PHE A 69 15.78 6.36 -9.15
CA PHE A 69 16.71 6.59 -10.26
C PHE A 69 18.10 6.01 -10.03
N LYS A 70 18.36 5.38 -8.89
CA LYS A 70 19.55 4.56 -8.72
C LYS A 70 19.23 3.12 -9.07
N ASP A 71 20.03 2.56 -9.96
CA ASP A 71 20.11 1.11 -10.06
C ASP A 71 21.31 0.58 -9.26
N SER A 72 21.25 -0.70 -8.93
CA SER A 72 22.31 -1.48 -8.30
C SER A 72 23.54 -1.68 -9.21
N SER A 73 23.45 -1.30 -10.49
CA SER A 73 24.52 -1.39 -11.48
C SER A 73 25.33 -0.10 -11.66
N GLY A 74 24.94 0.99 -10.97
CA GLY A 74 25.58 2.30 -11.06
C GLY A 74 25.19 3.14 -12.28
N ASN A 75 24.12 2.82 -13.00
CA ASN A 75 23.66 3.61 -14.13
C ASN A 75 22.89 4.85 -13.64
N ASP A 76 23.32 6.03 -14.10
CA ASP A 76 22.64 7.30 -13.83
C ASP A 76 21.50 7.52 -14.83
N ILE A 77 20.38 6.83 -14.58
CA ILE A 77 19.16 6.95 -15.41
C ILE A 77 18.66 8.39 -15.41
N LEU A 78 18.79 9.10 -14.28
CA LEU A 78 18.40 10.49 -14.16
C LEU A 78 19.23 11.39 -15.07
N GLY A 79 20.55 11.20 -15.09
CA GLY A 79 21.47 11.85 -16.00
C GLY A 79 21.12 11.58 -17.48
N GLU A 80 20.76 10.36 -17.83
CA GLU A 80 20.32 10.01 -19.18
C GLU A 80 19.05 10.79 -19.59
N ILE A 81 18.01 10.78 -18.75
CA ILE A 81 16.76 11.51 -19.00
C ILE A 81 17.03 13.01 -19.19
N LYS A 82 17.89 13.60 -18.36
CA LYS A 82 18.29 15.01 -18.47
C LYS A 82 19.03 15.29 -19.78
N SER A 83 19.99 14.43 -20.13
CA SER A 83 20.80 14.60 -21.35
C SER A 83 19.95 14.55 -22.62
N LYS A 84 18.89 13.74 -22.63
CA LYS A 84 17.95 13.60 -23.74
C LYS A 84 16.91 14.72 -23.80
N GLY A 85 16.79 15.54 -22.75
CA GLY A 85 15.85 16.67 -22.71
C GLY A 85 14.38 16.25 -22.80
N TRP A 86 14.04 15.04 -22.33
CA TRP A 86 12.68 14.53 -22.40
C TRP A 86 11.72 15.35 -21.54
N LEU A 87 10.59 15.75 -22.13
CA LEU A 87 9.52 16.40 -21.39
C LEU A 87 8.60 15.33 -20.80
N ILE A 88 8.76 15.05 -19.50
CA ILE A 88 7.88 14.09 -18.80
C ILE A 88 6.46 14.65 -18.74
N ASN A 89 5.50 13.93 -19.29
CA ASN A 89 4.09 14.25 -19.23
C ASN A 89 3.45 13.63 -17.99
N GLU A 90 3.72 12.33 -17.78
CA GLU A 90 3.18 11.54 -16.69
C GLU A 90 4.23 10.53 -16.19
N ALA A 91 4.26 10.31 -14.88
CA ALA A 91 5.05 9.27 -14.24
C ALA A 91 4.17 8.49 -13.27
N ASN A 92 4.24 7.16 -13.33
CA ASN A 92 3.49 6.27 -12.45
C ASN A 92 4.38 5.19 -11.88
N LEU A 93 4.18 4.91 -10.60
CA LEU A 93 4.66 3.72 -9.95
C LEU A 93 3.59 2.62 -10.10
N THR A 94 3.90 1.54 -10.80
CA THR A 94 2.96 0.44 -11.05
C THR A 94 3.49 -0.85 -10.41
N MET A 95 2.66 -1.47 -9.58
CA MET A 95 3.01 -2.67 -8.80
C MET A 95 1.90 -3.72 -8.94
N TYR A 96 2.21 -4.88 -9.49
CA TYR A 96 1.24 -5.96 -9.64
C TYR A 96 1.25 -6.89 -8.43
N ILE A 97 0.06 -7.39 -8.08
CA ILE A 97 -0.12 -8.30 -6.95
C ILE A 97 0.25 -9.72 -7.40
N ASP A 98 1.13 -10.38 -6.64
CA ASP A 98 1.47 -11.80 -6.85
C ASP A 98 0.40 -12.69 -6.19
N LYS A 99 -0.73 -12.81 -6.89
CA LYS A 99 -1.89 -13.59 -6.44
C LYS A 99 -1.58 -15.07 -6.28
N GLU A 100 -0.74 -15.64 -7.14
CA GLU A 100 -0.35 -17.05 -7.06
C GLU A 100 0.29 -17.35 -5.70
N THR A 101 1.23 -16.50 -5.28
CA THR A 101 1.89 -16.63 -3.97
C THR A 101 0.90 -16.45 -2.82
N ILE A 102 -0.03 -15.50 -2.93
CA ILE A 102 -1.06 -15.28 -1.91
C ILE A 102 -1.97 -16.50 -1.77
N ASP A 103 -2.49 -17.02 -2.89
CA ASP A 103 -3.50 -18.06 -2.91
C ASP A 103 -2.94 -19.42 -2.43
N ILE A 104 -1.70 -19.75 -2.81
CA ILE A 104 -1.02 -20.98 -2.35
C ILE A 104 -0.80 -20.96 -0.83
N ASN A 105 -0.65 -19.76 -0.24
CA ASN A 105 -0.45 -19.58 1.20
C ASN A 105 -1.76 -19.35 1.99
N GLY A 106 -2.91 -19.70 1.42
CA GLY A 106 -4.20 -19.69 2.11
C GLY A 106 -5.01 -18.40 1.94
N GLY A 107 -4.53 -17.46 1.13
CA GLY A 107 -5.20 -16.20 0.85
C GLY A 107 -5.06 -15.18 1.98
N ILE A 108 -5.24 -13.90 1.63
CA ILE A 108 -5.25 -12.78 2.57
C ILE A 108 -6.33 -11.77 2.15
N ILE A 109 -6.62 -10.80 3.01
CA ILE A 109 -7.36 -9.61 2.63
C ILE A 109 -6.32 -8.55 2.24
N GLU A 110 -6.26 -8.19 0.96
CA GLU A 110 -5.32 -7.15 0.53
C GLU A 110 -5.73 -5.75 1.05
N PRO A 111 -4.74 -4.90 1.36
CA PRO A 111 -4.99 -3.51 1.73
C PRO A 111 -5.68 -2.79 0.57
N SER A 112 -6.70 -1.99 0.87
CA SER A 112 -7.40 -1.22 -0.17
C SER A 112 -6.51 -0.19 -0.85
N ARG A 113 -5.38 0.19 -0.21
CA ARG A 113 -4.56 1.30 -0.67
C ARG A 113 -3.12 1.24 -0.15
N LEU A 114 -2.20 1.66 -1.01
CA LEU A 114 -0.81 1.95 -0.68
C LEU A 114 -0.58 3.46 -0.59
N TYR A 115 0.38 3.85 0.23
CA TYR A 115 0.76 5.23 0.49
C TYR A 115 2.27 5.41 0.31
N LEU A 116 2.64 6.47 -0.40
CA LEU A 116 4.02 6.80 -0.74
C LEU A 116 4.40 8.14 -0.11
N TYR A 117 5.50 8.15 0.63
CA TYR A 117 5.98 9.33 1.33
C TYR A 117 7.50 9.43 1.28
N ASP A 118 8.04 10.63 1.50
CA ASP A 118 9.47 10.85 1.69
C ASP A 118 9.83 10.53 3.14
N ILE A 119 10.75 9.60 3.33
CA ILE A 119 11.16 9.10 4.65
C ILE A 119 11.85 10.19 5.48
N GLU A 120 12.65 11.04 4.83
CA GLU A 120 13.44 12.06 5.50
C GLU A 120 12.56 13.25 5.92
N SER A 121 11.72 13.75 4.99
CA SER A 121 10.81 14.86 5.29
C SER A 121 9.54 14.43 6.03
N LYS A 122 9.27 13.13 6.08
CA LYS A 122 8.10 12.51 6.74
C LYS A 122 6.78 12.99 6.13
N ALA A 123 6.82 13.45 4.89
CA ALA A 123 5.70 14.06 4.20
C ALA A 123 5.32 13.24 2.95
N PRO A 124 4.03 13.22 2.56
CA PRO A 124 3.63 12.67 1.28
C PRO A 124 4.40 13.33 0.12
N VAL A 125 4.53 12.61 -1.00
CA VAL A 125 5.10 13.19 -2.22
C VAL A 125 4.23 14.33 -2.76
N VAL A 126 4.83 15.27 -3.50
CA VAL A 126 4.15 16.49 -3.96
C VAL A 126 2.82 16.24 -4.71
N ASP A 127 2.72 15.15 -5.47
CA ASP A 127 1.51 14.76 -6.21
C ASP A 127 0.29 14.56 -5.28
N TYR A 128 0.51 14.10 -4.05
CA TYR A 128 -0.54 13.97 -3.04
C TYR A 128 -1.18 15.33 -2.70
N PHE A 129 -0.38 16.39 -2.60
CA PHE A 129 -0.85 17.73 -2.26
C PHE A 129 -1.53 18.42 -3.44
N ILE A 130 -1.07 18.15 -4.66
CA ILE A 130 -1.66 18.70 -5.89
C ILE A 130 -3.02 18.08 -6.17
N ASP A 131 -3.20 16.80 -5.84
CA ASP A 131 -4.47 16.13 -6.02
C ASP A 131 -5.53 16.67 -5.05
N GLN A 132 -6.53 17.38 -5.58
CA GLN A 132 -7.65 17.91 -4.82
C GLN A 132 -8.94 17.11 -5.04
N SER A 133 -8.87 15.93 -5.66
CA SER A 133 -10.02 15.07 -5.86
C SER A 133 -10.61 14.61 -4.51
N GLN A 134 -11.93 14.70 -4.44
CA GLN A 134 -12.73 14.36 -3.26
C GLN A 134 -13.71 13.26 -3.64
N GLY A 135 -14.04 12.41 -2.67
CA GLY A 135 -15.07 11.38 -2.80
C GLY A 135 -15.93 11.32 -1.56
N GLN A 136 -16.98 10.48 -1.61
CA GLN A 136 -17.94 10.36 -0.49
C GLN A 136 -17.33 9.65 0.71
N LYS A 137 -16.39 8.74 0.49
CA LYS A 137 -15.68 8.02 1.55
C LYS A 137 -14.26 8.57 1.70
N PRO A 138 -13.65 8.50 2.90
CA PRO A 138 -12.23 8.83 3.09
C PRO A 138 -11.30 8.06 2.14
N THR A 139 -11.66 6.81 1.83
CA THR A 139 -10.92 5.97 0.88
C THR A 139 -10.87 6.53 -0.52
N ASP A 140 -11.85 7.35 -0.92
CA ASP A 140 -12.04 7.86 -2.28
C ASP A 140 -11.36 9.21 -2.51
N GLN A 141 -10.77 9.80 -1.47
CA GLN A 141 -9.99 11.04 -1.61
C GLN A 141 -8.70 10.79 -2.39
N LYS A 142 -8.15 11.82 -3.02
CA LYS A 142 -6.85 11.71 -3.72
C LYS A 142 -6.83 10.64 -4.82
N ALA A 143 -7.94 10.49 -5.55
CA ALA A 143 -8.13 9.49 -6.59
C ALA A 143 -7.15 9.64 -7.78
N VAL A 144 -6.67 10.84 -8.08
CA VAL A 144 -5.72 11.09 -9.18
C VAL A 144 -4.29 10.69 -8.80
N HIS A 145 -3.89 10.92 -7.56
CA HIS A 145 -2.63 10.43 -6.99
C HIS A 145 -2.66 8.91 -6.88
N GLY A 146 -3.83 8.33 -6.56
CA GLY A 146 -4.09 6.91 -6.66
C GLY A 146 -3.55 6.12 -5.48
N GLY A 147 -2.89 5.00 -5.76
CA GLY A 147 -2.48 3.99 -4.77
C GLY A 147 -3.59 3.04 -4.35
N MET A 148 -4.81 3.21 -4.87
CA MET A 148 -5.92 2.30 -4.64
C MET A 148 -5.65 0.96 -5.33
N ILE A 149 -6.15 -0.12 -4.73
CA ILE A 149 -6.16 -1.43 -5.36
C ILE A 149 -7.09 -1.43 -6.58
N GLU A 150 -6.58 -1.90 -7.72
CA GLU A 150 -7.39 -2.23 -8.88
C GLU A 150 -7.88 -3.67 -8.73
N ILE A 151 -9.19 -3.89 -8.82
CA ILE A 151 -9.81 -5.21 -8.70
C ILE A 151 -10.45 -5.64 -10.01
N ASN A 152 -10.46 -6.95 -10.26
CA ASN A 152 -11.20 -7.54 -11.39
C ASN A 152 -12.69 -7.76 -11.05
N GLU A 153 -13.44 -8.33 -12.00
CA GLU A 153 -14.87 -8.64 -11.83
C GLU A 153 -15.15 -9.61 -10.66
N ASP A 154 -14.20 -10.50 -10.36
CA ASP A 154 -14.25 -11.45 -9.25
C ASP A 154 -13.82 -10.84 -7.90
N LYS A 155 -13.59 -9.52 -7.85
CA LYS A 155 -13.09 -8.76 -6.68
C LYS A 155 -11.69 -9.15 -6.23
N ASN A 156 -10.89 -9.74 -7.11
CA ASN A 156 -9.49 -10.05 -6.86
C ASN A 156 -8.62 -8.84 -7.18
N GLY A 157 -7.68 -8.52 -6.29
CA GLY A 157 -6.65 -7.52 -6.54
C GLY A 157 -5.76 -7.86 -7.73
N ILE A 158 -5.58 -6.89 -8.62
CA ILE A 158 -4.70 -6.99 -9.81
C ILE A 158 -3.39 -6.24 -9.54
N LYS A 159 -3.49 -4.96 -9.19
CA LYS A 159 -2.33 -4.06 -9.08
C LYS A 159 -2.65 -2.81 -8.26
N TYR A 160 -1.60 -2.08 -7.91
CA TYR A 160 -1.65 -0.71 -7.42
C TYR A 160 -0.94 0.21 -8.41
N LYS A 161 -1.44 1.44 -8.54
CA LYS A 161 -0.85 2.49 -9.38
C LYS A 161 -0.83 3.81 -8.63
N ILE A 162 0.36 4.40 -8.44
CA ILE A 162 0.54 5.70 -7.79
C ILE A 162 1.12 6.68 -8.79
N ARG A 163 0.46 7.82 -8.99
CA ARG A 163 0.92 8.87 -9.89
C ARG A 163 1.89 9.80 -9.14
N ILE A 164 3.10 9.95 -9.69
CA ILE A 164 4.21 10.73 -9.11
C ILE A 164 4.85 11.68 -10.13
N SER A 165 4.00 12.26 -10.97
CA SER A 165 4.43 13.04 -12.13
C SER A 165 5.15 14.32 -11.73
N GLU A 166 4.60 15.08 -10.77
CA GLU A 166 5.25 16.32 -10.34
C GLU A 166 6.48 16.03 -9.49
N HIS A 167 6.46 14.96 -8.69
CA HIS A 167 7.64 14.52 -7.95
C HIS A 167 8.82 14.19 -8.89
N VAL A 168 8.59 13.40 -9.94
CA VAL A 168 9.61 13.07 -10.93
C VAL A 168 10.09 14.30 -11.70
N LYS A 169 9.18 15.20 -12.12
CA LYS A 169 9.55 16.47 -12.77
C LYS A 169 10.44 17.33 -11.89
N ASN A 170 10.16 17.38 -10.59
CA ASN A 170 10.95 18.14 -9.64
C ASN A 170 12.34 17.55 -9.44
N ILE A 171 12.48 16.21 -9.40
CA ILE A 171 13.79 15.53 -9.35
C ILE A 171 14.61 15.84 -10.61
N ILE A 172 14.00 15.75 -11.80
CA ILE A 172 14.69 16.03 -13.07
C ILE A 172 15.18 17.48 -13.12
N ARG A 173 14.42 18.43 -12.57
CA ARG A 173 14.85 19.84 -12.49
C ARG A 173 15.91 20.06 -11.41
N ASN A 174 15.77 19.40 -10.26
CA ASN A 174 16.59 19.58 -9.06
C ASN A 174 17.01 18.22 -8.48
N ASP A 175 18.25 17.81 -8.75
CA ASP A 175 18.77 16.50 -8.30
C ASP A 175 18.75 16.30 -6.79
N SER A 176 18.83 17.40 -6.02
CA SER A 176 18.77 17.37 -4.55
C SER A 176 17.44 16.86 -3.98
N LEU A 177 16.43 16.68 -4.83
CA LEU A 177 15.13 16.15 -4.46
C LEU A 177 15.01 14.63 -4.69
N ASN A 178 16.06 13.97 -5.22
CA ASN A 178 16.09 12.51 -5.35
C ASN A 178 16.32 11.85 -3.98
N LYS A 179 15.26 11.82 -3.18
CA LYS A 179 15.24 11.26 -1.82
C LYS A 179 14.63 9.87 -1.83
N LYS A 180 14.97 9.09 -0.81
CA LYS A 180 14.38 7.77 -0.59
C LYS A 180 12.92 7.89 -0.20
N LEU A 181 12.07 7.07 -0.82
CA LEU A 181 10.64 7.03 -0.57
C LEU A 181 10.27 5.78 0.22
N GLY A 182 9.32 5.94 1.14
CA GLY A 182 8.69 4.84 1.86
C GLY A 182 7.37 4.50 1.21
N LEU A 183 7.19 3.23 0.86
CA LEU A 183 5.92 2.68 0.40
C LEU A 183 5.35 1.77 1.50
N VAL A 184 4.14 2.10 1.94
CA VAL A 184 3.44 1.43 3.05
C VAL A 184 1.98 1.17 2.69
N VAL A 185 1.31 0.34 3.47
CA VAL A 185 -0.15 0.22 3.40
C VAL A 185 -0.82 1.39 4.11
N THR A 186 -2.05 1.75 3.74
CA THR A 186 -2.81 2.77 4.47
C THR A 186 -4.29 2.41 4.52
N SER A 187 -4.90 2.61 5.69
CA SER A 187 -6.37 2.54 5.84
C SER A 187 -7.05 3.87 5.48
N ASP A 188 -6.33 4.99 5.60
CA ASP A 188 -6.81 6.33 5.29
C ASP A 188 -5.65 7.19 4.78
N ILE A 189 -5.70 7.56 3.50
CA ILE A 189 -4.65 8.37 2.88
C ILE A 189 -4.67 9.83 3.36
N THR A 190 -5.77 10.28 3.97
CA THR A 190 -5.93 11.66 4.45
C THR A 190 -5.20 11.89 5.77
N ASN A 191 -4.97 10.81 6.52
CA ASN A 191 -4.24 10.83 7.77
C ASN A 191 -2.74 10.60 7.54
N ALA A 192 -2.03 11.68 7.24
CA ALA A 192 -0.58 11.69 7.07
C ALA A 192 0.20 11.91 8.38
N ILE A 193 -0.45 11.75 9.55
CA ILE A 193 0.22 11.88 10.85
C ILE A 193 1.18 10.71 11.03
N ASN A 194 2.40 10.99 11.47
CA ASN A 194 3.41 9.97 11.74
C ASN A 194 3.47 9.62 13.22
N THR A 195 3.93 8.41 13.50
CA THR A 195 4.29 7.94 14.85
C THR A 195 5.74 7.51 14.88
N GLU A 196 6.37 7.63 16.04
CA GLU A 196 7.73 7.15 16.27
C GLU A 196 7.73 5.63 16.44
N LEU A 197 8.76 4.99 15.86
CA LEU A 197 9.01 3.57 16.04
C LEU A 197 9.85 3.36 17.31
N ARG A 198 9.46 2.37 18.11
CA ARG A 198 10.24 1.96 19.28
C ARG A 198 11.24 0.89 18.85
N ASN A 199 12.51 1.06 19.22
CA ASN A 199 13.60 0.09 18.97
C ASN A 199 13.94 -0.15 17.48
N SER A 200 13.81 0.87 16.63
CA SER A 200 14.27 0.82 15.24
C SER A 200 15.56 1.63 15.09
N ASN A 201 16.55 1.06 14.39
CA ASN A 201 17.81 1.74 14.07
C ASN A 201 17.87 2.22 12.61
N GLU A 202 16.88 1.83 11.79
CA GLU A 202 16.86 2.05 10.35
C GLU A 202 15.83 3.12 9.93
N LEU A 203 14.75 3.23 10.71
CA LEU A 203 13.65 4.13 10.45
C LEU A 203 13.08 4.69 11.76
N ASP A 204 12.99 6.01 11.86
CA ASP A 204 12.52 6.67 13.08
C ASP A 204 11.00 6.82 13.14
N PHE A 205 10.33 6.96 11.98
CA PHE A 205 8.91 7.30 11.89
C PHE A 205 8.18 6.51 10.81
N ILE A 206 6.89 6.31 11.01
CA ILE A 206 6.00 5.73 10.01
C ILE A 206 4.59 6.36 10.09
N PRO A 207 3.82 6.42 8.99
CA PRO A 207 2.44 6.90 9.05
C PRO A 207 1.58 6.08 10.02
N ILE A 208 0.83 6.74 10.90
CA ILE A 208 -0.02 6.08 11.89
C ILE A 208 -1.09 5.19 11.24
N SER A 209 -1.54 5.56 10.04
CA SER A 209 -2.52 4.81 9.25
C SER A 209 -2.00 3.44 8.79
N THR A 210 -0.68 3.22 8.72
CA THR A 210 -0.11 1.89 8.49
C THR A 210 -0.09 1.06 9.77
N VAL A 211 0.22 1.68 10.92
CA VAL A 211 0.35 0.97 12.21
C VAL A 211 -0.99 0.39 12.65
N ILE A 212 -2.08 1.09 12.38
CA ILE A 212 -3.44 0.62 12.72
C ILE A 212 -4.04 -0.29 11.63
N ASN A 213 -3.31 -0.60 10.57
CA ASN A 213 -3.76 -1.46 9.47
C ASN A 213 -3.05 -2.82 9.54
N PRO A 214 -3.73 -3.93 9.89
CA PRO A 214 -3.08 -5.24 10.00
C PRO A 214 -2.88 -5.94 8.65
N LEU A 215 -3.40 -5.38 7.56
CA LEU A 215 -3.41 -6.04 6.25
C LEU A 215 -2.02 -6.00 5.58
N GLY A 216 -1.83 -6.93 4.65
CA GLY A 216 -0.61 -7.05 3.86
C GLY A 216 -0.88 -7.51 2.44
N THR A 217 0.15 -7.46 1.61
CA THR A 217 0.12 -7.92 0.22
C THR A 217 1.49 -8.42 -0.22
N VAL A 218 1.47 -9.29 -1.23
CA VAL A 218 2.68 -9.68 -1.96
C VAL A 218 2.63 -9.03 -3.33
N LEU A 219 3.72 -8.39 -3.73
CA LEU A 219 3.89 -7.72 -5.01
C LEU A 219 4.98 -8.43 -5.80
N TYR A 220 4.84 -8.46 -7.12
CA TYR A 220 5.97 -8.79 -7.99
C TYR A 220 7.06 -7.73 -7.81
N GLY A 221 8.31 -8.16 -7.69
CA GLY A 221 9.46 -7.27 -7.54
C GLY A 221 10.00 -6.71 -8.85
N PRO A 222 11.08 -5.93 -8.79
CA PRO A 222 11.71 -5.32 -9.97
C PRO A 222 12.27 -6.34 -10.97
N LYS A 223 12.71 -7.52 -10.51
CA LYS A 223 13.26 -8.59 -11.36
C LYS A 223 12.50 -9.90 -11.17
N THR A 224 11.40 -10.02 -11.90
CA THR A 224 10.55 -11.22 -11.89
C THR A 224 11.09 -12.31 -12.80
N GLU A 225 10.51 -13.51 -12.68
CA GLU A 225 10.69 -14.58 -13.66
C GLU A 225 10.30 -14.13 -15.08
N PRO A 226 10.89 -14.70 -16.15
CA PRO A 226 10.66 -14.28 -17.54
C PRO A 226 9.19 -14.22 -17.95
N ASN A 227 8.38 -15.16 -17.44
CA ASN A 227 6.95 -15.26 -17.74
C ASN A 227 6.09 -14.16 -17.09
N ASN A 228 6.65 -13.41 -16.12
CA ASN A 228 5.97 -12.35 -15.37
C ASN A 228 6.63 -10.97 -15.55
N ASN A 229 7.53 -10.83 -16.53
CA ASN A 229 8.31 -9.59 -16.74
C ASN A 229 7.44 -8.36 -17.02
N ASP A 230 6.26 -8.55 -17.62
CA ASP A 230 5.25 -7.52 -17.82
C ASP A 230 4.64 -7.00 -16.50
N LYS A 231 4.66 -7.82 -15.45
CA LYS A 231 4.13 -7.53 -14.10
C LYS A 231 5.16 -7.00 -13.11
N ARG A 232 6.43 -6.84 -13.51
CA ARG A 232 7.48 -6.34 -12.62
C ARG A 232 7.13 -4.98 -12.02
N PHE A 233 7.59 -4.75 -10.80
CA PHE A 233 7.55 -3.45 -10.17
C PHE A 233 8.39 -2.45 -10.99
N ARG A 234 7.77 -1.37 -11.49
CA ARG A 234 8.47 -0.36 -12.30
C ARG A 234 7.91 1.05 -12.17
N LEU A 235 8.81 2.01 -12.42
CA LEU A 235 8.47 3.39 -12.76
C LEU A 235 8.16 3.48 -14.26
N GLU A 236 6.95 3.89 -14.60
CA GLU A 236 6.48 4.10 -15.98
C GLU A 236 6.49 5.60 -16.29
N LEU A 237 7.33 6.01 -17.24
CA LEU A 237 7.45 7.40 -17.69
C LEU A 237 6.82 7.56 -19.08
N PHE A 238 5.88 8.49 -19.18
CA PHE A 238 5.31 8.96 -20.45
C PHE A 238 5.90 10.33 -20.74
N TYR A 239 6.60 10.45 -21.86
CA TYR A 239 7.34 11.67 -22.21
C TYR A 239 7.14 12.06 -23.66
N THR A 240 7.46 13.31 -23.95
CA THR A 240 7.58 13.84 -25.31
C THR A 240 9.05 14.07 -25.63
N GLU A 241 9.48 13.56 -26.77
CA GLU A 241 10.80 13.82 -27.33
C GLU A 241 10.80 15.15 -28.07
N ILE A 242 11.78 16.00 -27.76
CA ILE A 242 12.00 17.24 -28.48
C ILE A 242 13.00 16.92 -29.60
N ASN A 243 12.48 16.75 -30.81
CA ASN A 243 13.33 16.67 -32.01
C ASN A 243 13.75 18.09 -32.39
N ASN A 244 15.00 18.44 -32.09
CA ASN A 244 15.65 19.63 -32.64
C ASN A 244 16.37 19.30 -33.95
#